data_AF-R6J328-F1
#
_entry.id   AF-R6J328-F1
#
_cell.length_a   1.000
_cell.length_b   1.000
_cell.length_c   1.000
_cell.angle_alpha   90.00
_cell.angle_beta   90.00
_cell.angle_gamma   90.00
#
_symmetry.space_group_name_H-M   'P 1'
#
loop_
_entity.id
_entity.type
_entity.pdbx_description
1 polymer ?
#
loop_
_entity_poly.entity_id
_entity_poly.type
_entity_poly.pdbx_seq_one_letter_code
_entity_poly.pdbx_strand_id
1 'polypeptide(L)'
;MNDIQTQRTPDIIGAEIRGLTQQAKTMTLWFGIEIGRRLTEAKEMLEHGQWLAYLKEQTEFSQPSASRLMRLYDEYGAKQTSLFGAELNYSTLNNLSISNALRLLAVPEDEREEFAEKHDVEHMSARELDELIKQRDEAEQRAAKAEEQVQQAADGAAKADEQYQKAKQELHLLREKLGNAEAQKAAAEKELSELRERPVEVAVEVDEKAVEEAVTAARAKNDAEWAEKMAKVKNELSEAGLKAEKLKAKIKKAEERAEEKAAELERLKKAQTLNDPNTAVFKQIFEQVQEDFNKLHGSLLKVRASDPDTAEKLTAAVRALVDKMQGALDA
;
A
#
# COMPACT_ATOMS: atom_id res chain seq x y z
N MET A 1 -12.93 -63.63 26.55
CA MET A 1 -13.22 -62.91 25.28
C MET A 1 -14.48 -62.12 25.52
N ASN A 2 -14.34 -60.84 25.86
CA ASN A 2 -15.49 -59.94 25.96
C ASN A 2 -15.65 -59.30 24.59
N ASP A 3 -16.64 -59.74 23.84
CA ASP A 3 -17.15 -58.98 22.70
C ASP A 3 -17.68 -57.66 23.25
N ILE A 4 -16.91 -56.59 23.10
CA ILE A 4 -17.43 -55.24 23.16
C ILE A 4 -18.31 -55.14 21.91
N GLN A 5 -19.58 -55.53 22.03
CA GLN A 5 -20.60 -55.19 21.06
C GLN A 5 -20.74 -53.67 21.11
N THR A 6 -19.96 -52.97 20.29
CA THR A 6 -20.13 -51.55 20.02
C THR A 6 -21.56 -51.40 19.53
N GLN A 7 -22.46 -50.93 20.39
CA GLN A 7 -23.87 -50.75 20.05
C GLN A 7 -23.92 -49.86 18.80
N ARG A 8 -24.41 -50.40 17.69
CA ARG A 8 -24.48 -49.69 16.41
C ARG A 8 -25.52 -48.58 16.51
N THR A 9 -25.10 -47.38 16.91
CA THR A 9 -25.94 -46.19 16.95
C THR A 9 -25.87 -45.42 15.63
N PRO A 10 -26.90 -44.63 15.27
CA PRO A 10 -26.85 -43.74 14.11
C PRO A 10 -25.64 -42.82 14.11
N ASP A 11 -25.21 -42.33 15.28
CA ASP A 11 -24.04 -41.45 15.41
C ASP A 11 -22.73 -42.15 15.04
N ILE A 12 -22.55 -43.41 15.47
CA ILE A 12 -21.38 -44.24 15.12
C ILE A 12 -21.37 -44.53 13.62
N ILE A 13 -22.52 -44.90 13.05
CA ILE A 13 -22.64 -45.13 11.59
C ILE A 13 -22.35 -43.83 10.82
N GLY A 14 -22.83 -42.68 11.30
CA GLY A 14 -22.53 -41.39 10.70
C GLY A 14 -21.04 -41.05 10.72
N ALA A 15 -20.33 -41.38 11.81
CA ALA A 15 -18.88 -41.23 11.89
C ALA A 15 -18.14 -42.18 10.93
N GLU A 16 -18.56 -43.46 10.84
CA GLU A 16 -18.03 -44.44 9.87
C GLU A 16 -18.17 -43.93 8.42
N ILE A 17 -19.34 -43.41 8.05
CA ILE A 17 -19.61 -42.87 6.71
C ILE A 17 -18.71 -41.67 6.40
N ARG A 18 -18.54 -40.75 7.36
CA ARG A 18 -17.63 -39.60 7.18
C ARG A 18 -16.18 -40.04 6.99
N GLY A 19 -15.72 -41.02 7.78
CA GLY A 19 -14.38 -41.58 7.66
C GLY A 19 -14.13 -42.24 6.29
N LEU A 20 -15.06 -43.05 5.79
CA LEU A 20 -14.97 -43.64 4.44
C LEU A 20 -14.97 -42.57 3.35
N THR A 21 -15.79 -41.52 3.51
CA THR A 21 -15.85 -40.39 2.57
C THR A 21 -14.51 -39.67 2.50
N GLN A 22 -13.89 -39.42 3.65
CA GLN A 22 -12.58 -38.77 3.74
C GLN A 22 -11.49 -39.62 3.06
N GLN A 23 -11.42 -40.92 3.38
CA GLN A 23 -10.47 -41.85 2.75
C GLN A 23 -10.62 -41.87 1.21
N ALA A 24 -11.86 -41.91 0.72
CA ALA A 24 -12.13 -41.87 -0.72
C ALA A 24 -11.65 -40.56 -1.38
N LYS A 25 -11.85 -39.41 -0.72
CA LYS A 25 -11.35 -38.11 -1.20
C LYS A 25 -9.82 -38.11 -1.26
N THR A 26 -9.15 -38.53 -0.19
CA THR A 26 -7.68 -38.59 -0.11
C THR A 26 -7.11 -39.48 -1.21
N MET A 27 -7.67 -40.68 -1.38
CA MET A 27 -7.25 -41.59 -2.45
C MET A 27 -7.45 -40.97 -3.84
N THR A 28 -8.58 -40.30 -4.07
CA THR A 28 -8.88 -39.68 -5.37
C THR A 28 -7.87 -38.59 -5.71
N LEU A 29 -7.52 -37.72 -4.76
CA LEU A 29 -6.52 -36.68 -4.98
C LEU A 29 -5.13 -37.28 -5.26
N TRP A 30 -4.73 -38.28 -4.47
CA TRP A 30 -3.48 -39.00 -4.66
C TRP A 30 -3.38 -39.62 -6.06
N PHE A 31 -4.41 -40.36 -6.49
CA PHE A 31 -4.47 -40.91 -7.84
C PHE A 31 -4.41 -39.81 -8.90
N GLY A 32 -5.05 -38.67 -8.66
CA GLY A 32 -4.97 -37.50 -9.55
C GLY A 32 -3.53 -37.02 -9.76
N ILE A 33 -2.74 -36.92 -8.68
CA ILE A 33 -1.33 -36.53 -8.73
C ILE A 33 -0.49 -37.58 -9.46
N GLU A 34 -0.66 -38.88 -9.15
CA GLU A 34 0.14 -39.94 -9.79
C GLU A 34 -0.20 -40.08 -11.27
N ILE A 35 -1.47 -39.97 -11.65
CA ILE A 35 -1.87 -39.93 -13.07
C ILE A 35 -1.24 -38.71 -13.75
N GLY A 36 -1.24 -37.55 -13.10
CA GLY A 36 -0.53 -36.35 -13.56
C GLY A 36 0.94 -36.62 -13.85
N ARG A 37 1.65 -37.28 -12.93
CA ARG A 37 3.06 -37.68 -13.10
C ARG A 37 3.27 -38.55 -14.34
N ARG A 38 2.45 -39.60 -14.51
CA ARG A 38 2.56 -40.50 -15.68
C ARG A 38 2.24 -39.80 -16.99
N LEU A 39 1.28 -38.88 -16.98
CA LEU A 39 0.95 -38.07 -18.15
C LEU A 39 2.11 -37.13 -18.52
N THR A 40 2.79 -36.53 -17.54
CA THR A 40 4.00 -35.72 -17.77
C THR A 40 5.12 -36.57 -18.36
N GLU A 41 5.42 -37.72 -17.77
CA GLU A 41 6.43 -38.68 -18.25
C GLU A 41 6.13 -39.16 -19.69
N ALA A 42 4.89 -39.58 -19.97
CA ALA A 42 4.49 -40.00 -21.30
C ALA A 42 4.59 -38.87 -22.33
N LYS A 43 4.24 -37.63 -21.96
CA LYS A 43 4.31 -36.47 -22.85
C LYS A 43 5.75 -36.10 -23.21
N GLU A 44 6.71 -36.30 -22.32
CA GLU A 44 8.14 -36.07 -22.57
C GLU A 44 8.73 -37.10 -23.55
N MET A 45 8.18 -38.31 -23.60
CA MET A 45 8.63 -39.39 -24.48
C MET A 45 8.04 -39.32 -25.90
N LEU A 46 7.01 -38.48 -26.11
CA LEU A 46 6.29 -38.39 -27.38
C LEU A 46 6.86 -37.30 -28.30
N GLU A 47 6.81 -37.54 -29.60
CA GLU A 47 7.18 -36.53 -30.59
C GLU A 47 6.09 -35.43 -30.70
N HIS A 48 6.50 -34.25 -31.18
CA HIS A 48 5.58 -33.13 -31.38
C HIS A 48 4.36 -33.54 -32.24
N GLY A 49 3.16 -33.27 -31.74
CA GLY A 49 1.90 -33.55 -32.44
C GLY A 49 1.25 -34.90 -32.11
N GLN A 50 1.94 -35.83 -31.45
CA GLN A 50 1.39 -37.15 -31.12
C GLN A 50 0.53 -37.17 -29.84
N TRP A 51 0.58 -36.10 -29.03
CA TRP A 51 -0.06 -36.03 -27.73
C TRP A 51 -1.58 -36.29 -27.74
N LEU A 52 -2.31 -35.70 -28.70
CA LEU A 52 -3.76 -35.86 -28.79
C LEU A 52 -4.17 -37.29 -29.18
N ALA A 53 -3.40 -37.92 -30.08
CA ALA A 53 -3.63 -39.31 -30.47
C ALA A 53 -3.34 -40.26 -29.31
N TYR A 54 -2.23 -40.05 -28.61
CA TYR A 54 -1.86 -40.80 -27.42
C TYR A 54 -2.96 -40.77 -26.35
N LEU A 55 -3.48 -39.58 -26.01
CA LEU A 55 -4.54 -39.45 -25.02
C LEU A 55 -5.80 -40.21 -25.43
N LYS A 56 -6.16 -40.21 -26.72
CA LYS A 56 -7.36 -40.89 -27.23
C LYS A 56 -7.21 -42.42 -27.26
N GLU A 57 -6.01 -42.91 -27.55
CA GLU A 57 -5.75 -44.34 -27.79
C GLU A 57 -5.27 -45.08 -26.54
N GLN A 58 -4.46 -44.42 -25.70
CA GLN A 58 -3.80 -45.05 -24.55
C GLN A 58 -4.42 -44.65 -23.21
N THR A 59 -5.31 -43.65 -23.19
CA THR A 59 -5.97 -43.17 -21.98
C THR A 59 -7.46 -42.90 -22.24
N GLU A 60 -8.21 -42.58 -21.18
CA GLU A 60 -9.61 -42.15 -21.28
C GLU A 60 -9.77 -40.63 -21.02
N PHE A 61 -8.65 -39.88 -20.96
CA PHE A 61 -8.67 -38.47 -20.59
C PHE A 61 -8.78 -37.54 -21.80
N SER A 62 -9.63 -36.53 -21.66
CA SER A 62 -9.58 -35.36 -22.54
C SER A 62 -8.28 -34.58 -22.34
N GLN A 63 -7.85 -33.82 -23.36
CA GLN A 63 -6.69 -32.94 -23.23
C GLN A 63 -6.82 -31.95 -22.04
N PRO A 64 -7.96 -31.26 -21.83
CA PRO A 64 -8.13 -30.41 -20.65
C PRO A 64 -8.02 -31.17 -19.32
N SER A 65 -8.55 -32.40 -19.23
CA SER A 65 -8.45 -33.23 -18.02
C SER A 65 -7.01 -33.63 -17.74
N ALA A 66 -6.28 -34.10 -18.76
CA ALA A 66 -4.88 -34.47 -18.66
C ALA A 66 -4.02 -33.29 -18.21
N SER A 67 -4.19 -32.12 -18.84
CA SER A 67 -3.47 -30.90 -18.45
C SER A 67 -3.73 -30.47 -17.00
N ARG A 68 -4.96 -30.63 -16.49
CA ARG A 68 -5.30 -30.32 -15.09
C ARG A 68 -4.56 -31.25 -14.12
N LEU A 69 -4.53 -32.56 -14.41
CA LEU A 69 -3.84 -33.55 -13.58
C LEU A 69 -2.32 -33.36 -13.61
N MET A 70 -1.75 -33.08 -14.79
CA MET A 70 -0.33 -32.74 -14.92
C MET A 70 0.03 -31.50 -14.09
N ARG A 71 -0.78 -30.44 -14.16
CA ARG A 71 -0.58 -29.24 -13.34
C ARG A 71 -0.65 -29.53 -11.84
N LEU A 72 -1.57 -30.40 -11.42
CA LEU A 72 -1.68 -30.82 -10.02
C LEU A 72 -0.40 -31.53 -9.56
N TYR A 73 0.17 -32.38 -10.42
CA TYR A 73 1.46 -33.01 -10.16
C TYR A 73 2.60 -31.99 -10.11
N ASP A 74 2.71 -31.07 -11.07
CA ASP A 74 3.79 -30.10 -11.11
C ASP A 74 3.84 -29.23 -9.84
N GLU A 75 2.68 -28.84 -9.33
CA GLU A 75 2.55 -27.95 -8.17
C GLU A 75 2.65 -28.68 -6.82
N TYR A 76 2.01 -29.84 -6.69
CA TYR A 76 1.91 -30.54 -5.40
C TYR A 76 2.73 -31.82 -5.33
N GLY A 77 2.96 -32.51 -6.46
CA GLY A 77 3.60 -33.82 -6.54
C GLY A 77 5.10 -33.79 -6.86
N ALA A 78 5.57 -32.86 -7.69
CA ALA A 78 6.97 -32.82 -8.14
C ALA A 78 7.97 -32.59 -6.99
N LYS A 79 7.51 -32.00 -5.88
CA LYS A 79 8.29 -31.78 -4.65
C LYS A 79 8.18 -32.92 -3.64
N GLN A 80 7.38 -33.96 -3.91
CA GLN A 80 7.20 -35.11 -3.03
C GLN A 80 8.21 -36.21 -3.40
N THR A 81 9.25 -36.40 -2.58
CA THR A 81 10.33 -37.35 -2.85
C THR A 81 9.94 -38.82 -2.58
N SER A 82 8.84 -39.10 -1.88
CA SER A 82 8.33 -40.47 -1.69
C SER A 82 6.81 -40.53 -1.80
N LEU A 83 6.32 -41.29 -2.78
CA LEU A 83 4.91 -41.49 -3.07
C LEU A 83 4.23 -42.54 -2.15
N PHE A 84 5.04 -43.30 -1.38
CA PHE A 84 4.61 -44.25 -0.37
C PHE A 84 5.31 -43.93 0.95
N GLY A 85 4.69 -43.06 1.76
CA GLY A 85 5.04 -42.89 3.17
C GLY A 85 5.88 -41.67 3.56
N ALA A 86 6.14 -40.72 2.66
CA ALA A 86 6.49 -39.37 3.10
C ALA A 86 5.20 -38.57 3.24
N GLU A 87 5.06 -37.88 4.37
CA GLU A 87 4.01 -36.88 4.60
C GLU A 87 3.90 -35.99 3.36
N LEU A 88 2.68 -35.80 2.83
CA LEU A 88 2.49 -34.73 1.85
C LEU A 88 3.01 -33.45 2.51
N ASN A 89 3.78 -32.63 1.79
CA ASN A 89 4.23 -31.33 2.31
C ASN A 89 3.07 -30.40 2.74
N TYR A 90 1.83 -30.80 2.41
CA TYR A 90 0.59 -30.13 2.73
C TYR A 90 -0.37 -31.13 3.39
N SER A 91 -0.54 -31.01 4.70
CA SER A 91 -1.46 -31.86 5.46
C SER A 91 -2.90 -31.59 5.06
N THR A 92 -3.24 -30.31 4.85
CA THR A 92 -4.59 -29.88 4.45
C THR A 92 -5.01 -30.41 3.08
N LEU A 93 -4.07 -30.64 2.15
CA LEU A 93 -4.38 -31.19 0.84
C LEU A 93 -4.97 -32.60 0.91
N ASN A 94 -4.60 -33.41 1.91
CA ASN A 94 -5.08 -34.80 2.03
C ASN A 94 -6.61 -34.91 2.03
N ASN A 95 -7.31 -33.87 2.46
CA ASN A 95 -8.76 -33.89 2.58
C ASN A 95 -9.47 -33.08 1.48
N LEU A 96 -8.73 -32.49 0.54
CA LEU A 96 -9.31 -31.71 -0.55
C LEU A 96 -9.76 -32.59 -1.71
N SER A 97 -10.81 -32.13 -2.39
CA SER A 97 -11.14 -32.64 -3.73
C SER A 97 -10.11 -32.16 -4.75
N ILE A 98 -9.93 -32.89 -5.86
CA ILE A 98 -9.11 -32.45 -7.01
C ILE A 98 -9.51 -31.03 -7.46
N SER A 99 -10.81 -30.74 -7.47
CA SER A 99 -11.30 -29.42 -7.86
C SER A 99 -10.85 -28.31 -6.91
N ASN A 100 -10.91 -28.54 -5.59
CA ASN A 100 -10.50 -27.53 -4.62
C ASN A 100 -8.96 -27.38 -4.60
N ALA A 101 -8.22 -28.49 -4.72
CA ALA A 101 -6.76 -28.45 -4.80
C ALA A 101 -6.28 -27.63 -6.01
N LEU A 102 -6.93 -27.76 -7.17
CA LEU A 102 -6.63 -26.96 -8.37
C LEU A 102 -6.97 -25.48 -8.20
N ARG A 103 -8.02 -25.14 -7.44
CA ARG A 103 -8.41 -23.76 -7.17
C ARG A 103 -7.46 -23.07 -6.22
N LEU A 104 -6.98 -23.81 -5.21
CA LEU A 104 -5.99 -23.32 -4.25
C LEU A 104 -4.66 -22.93 -4.91
N LEU A 105 -4.38 -23.37 -6.14
CA LEU A 105 -3.24 -22.90 -6.92
C LEU A 105 -3.26 -21.39 -7.26
N ALA A 106 -4.42 -20.74 -7.11
CA ALA A 106 -4.53 -19.28 -7.22
C ALA A 106 -4.02 -18.54 -5.96
N VAL A 107 -3.77 -19.26 -4.87
CA VAL A 107 -3.08 -18.75 -3.67
C VAL A 107 -1.56 -18.96 -3.85
N PRO A 108 -0.71 -18.00 -3.44
CA PRO A 108 0.75 -18.18 -3.41
C PRO A 108 1.15 -19.45 -2.67
N GLU A 109 2.15 -20.18 -3.17
CA GLU A 109 2.51 -21.52 -2.67
C GLU A 109 2.77 -21.55 -1.16
N ASP A 110 3.48 -20.56 -0.66
CA ASP A 110 3.85 -20.36 0.74
C ASP A 110 2.65 -20.08 1.67
N GLU A 111 1.55 -19.56 1.13
CA GLU A 111 0.34 -19.24 1.90
C GLU A 111 -0.74 -20.33 1.81
N ARG A 112 -0.62 -21.30 0.88
CA ARG A 112 -1.68 -22.29 0.60
C ARG A 112 -2.11 -23.10 1.83
N GLU A 113 -1.16 -23.58 2.63
CA GLU A 113 -1.45 -24.42 3.80
C GLU A 113 -2.16 -23.61 4.88
N GLU A 114 -1.63 -22.44 5.24
CA GLU A 114 -2.24 -21.56 6.24
C GLU A 114 -3.62 -21.09 5.79
N PHE A 115 -3.78 -20.73 4.50
CA PHE A 115 -5.06 -20.35 3.93
C PHE A 115 -6.07 -21.50 4.00
N ALA A 116 -5.66 -22.72 3.65
CA ALA A 116 -6.53 -23.89 3.68
C ALA A 116 -6.98 -24.25 5.11
N GLU A 117 -6.08 -24.17 6.09
CA GLU A 117 -6.38 -24.43 7.50
C GLU A 117 -7.29 -23.34 8.09
N LYS A 118 -6.95 -22.06 7.90
CA LYS A 118 -7.67 -20.92 8.48
C LYS A 118 -9.11 -20.79 7.97
N HIS A 119 -9.36 -21.18 6.73
CA HIS A 119 -10.67 -21.06 6.08
C HIS A 119 -11.44 -22.39 5.99
N ASP A 120 -10.93 -23.47 6.56
CA ASP A 120 -11.54 -24.81 6.51
C ASP A 120 -11.93 -25.24 5.07
N VAL A 121 -10.97 -25.11 4.15
CA VAL A 121 -11.20 -25.34 2.71
C VAL A 121 -11.62 -26.79 2.40
N GLU A 122 -11.36 -27.72 3.32
CA GLU A 122 -11.82 -29.11 3.26
C GLU A 122 -13.35 -29.24 3.16
N HIS A 123 -14.07 -28.38 3.88
CA HIS A 123 -15.52 -28.42 3.97
C HIS A 123 -16.21 -27.40 3.04
N MET A 124 -15.44 -26.54 2.39
CA MET A 124 -15.96 -25.56 1.43
C MET A 124 -16.35 -26.18 0.09
N SER A 125 -17.47 -25.71 -0.47
CA SER A 125 -17.80 -26.01 -1.86
C SER A 125 -16.84 -25.30 -2.82
N ALA A 126 -16.73 -25.84 -4.02
CA ALA A 126 -15.91 -25.24 -5.08
C ALA A 126 -16.32 -23.80 -5.45
N ARG A 127 -17.56 -23.39 -5.18
CA ARG A 127 -18.04 -22.01 -5.41
C ARG A 127 -17.66 -21.07 -4.29
N GLU A 128 -17.76 -21.54 -3.04
CA GLU A 128 -17.36 -20.75 -1.87
C GLU A 128 -15.85 -20.50 -1.87
N LEU A 129 -15.05 -21.50 -2.26
CA LEU A 129 -13.61 -21.33 -2.38
C LEU A 129 -13.22 -20.31 -3.46
N ASP A 130 -13.91 -20.33 -4.61
CA ASP A 130 -13.67 -19.32 -5.67
C ASP A 130 -13.98 -17.90 -5.19
N GLU A 131 -15.10 -17.73 -4.50
CA GLU A 131 -15.51 -16.43 -3.99
C GLU A 131 -14.54 -15.94 -2.90
N LEU A 132 -14.08 -16.84 -2.02
CA LEU A 132 -13.09 -16.51 -1.00
C LEU A 132 -11.75 -16.07 -1.61
N ILE A 133 -11.23 -16.81 -2.59
CA ILE A 133 -10.00 -16.45 -3.30
C ILE A 133 -10.15 -15.11 -4.00
N LYS A 134 -11.29 -14.90 -4.68
CA LYS A 134 -11.59 -13.63 -5.35
C LYS A 134 -11.63 -12.46 -4.36
N GLN A 135 -12.26 -12.62 -3.20
CA GLN A 135 -12.30 -11.59 -2.16
C GLN A 135 -10.90 -11.27 -1.63
N ARG A 136 -10.05 -12.30 -1.45
CA ARG A 136 -8.63 -12.13 -1.09
C ARG A 136 -7.91 -11.29 -2.14
N ASP A 137 -7.99 -11.69 -3.41
CA ASP A 137 -7.33 -11.00 -4.53
C ASP A 137 -7.81 -9.54 -4.66
N GLU A 138 -9.12 -9.30 -4.53
CA GLU A 138 -9.69 -7.95 -4.58
C GLU A 138 -9.28 -7.09 -3.38
N ALA A 139 -9.13 -7.70 -2.19
CA ALA A 139 -8.62 -7.01 -1.02
C ALA A 139 -7.13 -6.65 -1.20
N GLU A 140 -6.33 -7.58 -1.68
CA GLU A 140 -4.89 -7.41 -1.94
C GLU A 140 -4.65 -6.32 -3.01
N GLN A 141 -5.39 -6.36 -4.12
CA GLN A 141 -5.32 -5.33 -5.17
C GLN A 141 -5.75 -3.94 -4.66
N ARG A 142 -6.77 -3.88 -3.78
CA ARG A 142 -7.17 -2.61 -3.16
C ARG A 142 -6.10 -2.09 -2.21
N ALA A 143 -5.50 -2.96 -1.42
CA ALA A 143 -4.40 -2.61 -0.52
C ALA A 143 -3.19 -2.08 -1.31
N ALA A 144 -2.77 -2.78 -2.36
CA ALA A 144 -1.66 -2.38 -3.22
C ALA A 144 -1.91 -1.01 -3.89
N LYS A 145 -3.12 -0.79 -4.43
CA LYS A 145 -3.50 0.52 -5.01
C LYS A 145 -3.52 1.64 -3.97
N ALA A 146 -3.99 1.36 -2.76
CA ALA A 146 -4.00 2.34 -1.67
C ALA A 146 -2.57 2.70 -1.24
N GLU A 147 -1.68 1.71 -1.14
CA GLU A 147 -0.27 1.91 -0.85
C GLU A 147 0.43 2.72 -1.94
N GLU A 148 0.19 2.39 -3.21
CA GLU A 148 0.72 3.16 -4.34
C GLU A 148 0.27 4.63 -4.29
N GLN A 149 -1.01 4.89 -3.99
CA GLN A 149 -1.53 6.25 -3.84
C GLN A 149 -0.87 7.01 -2.69
N VAL A 150 -0.65 6.35 -1.54
CA VAL A 150 0.06 6.97 -0.41
C VAL A 150 1.51 7.26 -0.78
N GLN A 151 2.18 6.36 -1.48
CA GLN A 151 3.55 6.58 -1.93
C GLN A 151 3.65 7.73 -2.93
N GLN A 152 2.76 7.79 -3.93
CA GLN A 152 2.71 8.89 -4.89
C GLN A 152 2.42 10.24 -4.20
N ALA A 153 1.52 10.25 -3.21
CA ALA A 153 1.24 11.44 -2.42
C ALA A 153 2.44 11.84 -1.54
N ALA A 154 3.17 10.88 -0.98
CA ALA A 154 4.37 11.12 -0.18
C ALA A 154 5.49 11.74 -1.04
N ASP A 155 5.75 11.18 -2.21
CA ASP A 155 6.72 11.73 -3.17
C ASP A 155 6.31 13.13 -3.64
N GLY A 156 5.01 13.35 -3.86
CA GLY A 156 4.44 14.65 -4.21
C GLY A 156 4.65 15.69 -3.11
N ALA A 157 4.39 15.32 -1.86
CA ALA A 157 4.59 16.18 -0.68
C ALA A 157 6.09 16.50 -0.47
N ALA A 158 6.97 15.50 -0.58
CA ALA A 158 8.41 15.69 -0.45
C ALA A 158 8.97 16.65 -1.52
N LYS A 159 8.55 16.50 -2.78
CA LYS A 159 8.96 17.42 -3.87
C LYS A 159 8.42 18.83 -3.66
N ALA A 160 7.20 18.98 -3.15
CA ALA A 160 6.61 20.29 -2.88
C ALA A 160 7.34 21.00 -1.72
N ASP A 161 7.66 20.27 -0.64
CA ASP A 161 8.46 20.82 0.46
C ASP A 161 9.88 21.19 0.00
N GLU A 162 10.55 20.33 -0.78
CA GLU A 162 11.88 20.65 -1.32
C GLU A 162 11.87 21.95 -2.15
N GLN A 163 10.84 22.16 -2.97
CA GLN A 163 10.68 23.40 -3.73
C GLN A 163 10.46 24.62 -2.84
N TYR A 164 9.66 24.47 -1.77
CA TYR A 164 9.44 25.52 -0.78
C TYR A 164 10.75 25.88 -0.05
N GLN A 165 11.52 24.89 0.41
CA GLN A 165 12.81 25.11 1.07
C GLN A 165 13.83 25.79 0.15
N LYS A 166 13.96 25.34 -1.11
CA LYS A 166 14.85 25.97 -2.09
C LYS A 166 14.48 27.43 -2.34
N ALA A 167 13.20 27.72 -2.56
CA ALA A 167 12.74 29.10 -2.77
C ALA A 167 13.03 29.98 -1.55
N LYS A 168 12.86 29.45 -0.33
CA LYS A 168 13.17 30.14 0.93
C LYS A 168 14.67 30.42 1.08
N GLN A 169 15.54 29.48 0.72
CA GLN A 169 16.99 29.67 0.70
C GLN A 169 17.42 30.73 -0.33
N GLU A 170 16.84 30.71 -1.53
CA GLU A 170 17.09 31.73 -2.56
C GLU A 170 16.72 33.14 -2.06
N LEU A 171 15.59 33.27 -1.35
CA LEU A 171 15.18 34.56 -0.78
C LEU A 171 16.12 35.01 0.32
N HIS A 172 16.61 34.10 1.15
CA HIS A 172 17.60 34.41 2.18
C HIS A 172 18.89 34.98 1.57
N LEU A 173 19.44 34.29 0.58
CA LEU A 173 20.66 34.73 -0.12
C LEU A 173 20.46 36.08 -0.84
N LEU A 174 19.29 36.30 -1.44
CA LEU A 174 18.98 37.58 -2.08
C LEU A 174 18.85 38.72 -1.08
N ARG A 175 18.30 38.45 0.11
CA ARG A 175 18.16 39.42 1.20
C ARG A 175 19.52 39.82 1.78
N GLU A 176 20.43 38.86 1.94
CA GLU A 176 21.81 39.17 2.35
C GLU A 176 22.53 40.05 1.31
N LYS A 177 22.39 39.74 0.02
CA LYS A 177 22.95 40.58 -1.05
C LYS A 177 22.39 41.99 -1.04
N LEU A 178 21.08 42.14 -0.83
CA LEU A 178 20.42 43.45 -0.68
C LEU A 178 20.99 44.22 0.51
N GLY A 179 21.08 43.59 1.68
CA GLY A 179 21.65 44.23 2.88
C GLY A 179 23.10 44.68 2.68
N ASN A 180 23.92 43.86 2.02
CA ASN A 180 25.30 44.22 1.70
C ASN A 180 25.39 45.39 0.70
N ALA A 181 24.51 45.42 -0.32
CA ALA A 181 24.45 46.52 -1.28
C ALA A 181 23.96 47.83 -0.63
N GLU A 182 23.00 47.76 0.29
CA GLU A 182 22.54 48.91 1.08
C GLU A 182 23.65 49.44 2.00
N ALA A 183 24.40 48.56 2.66
CA ALA A 183 25.54 48.94 3.49
C ALA A 183 26.65 49.59 2.67
N GLN A 184 26.98 49.06 1.50
CA GLN A 184 27.94 49.66 0.56
C GLN A 184 27.47 51.04 0.10
N LYS A 185 26.17 51.18 -0.23
CA LYS A 185 25.58 52.47 -0.60
C LYS A 185 25.71 53.48 0.54
N ALA A 186 25.38 53.10 1.77
CA ALA A 186 25.44 53.99 2.92
C ALA A 186 26.89 54.41 3.25
N ALA A 187 27.84 53.48 3.19
CA ALA A 187 29.26 53.79 3.36
C ALA A 187 29.77 54.76 2.28
N ALA A 188 29.35 54.52 1.04
CA ALA A 188 29.67 55.34 -0.12
C ALA A 188 29.08 56.77 -0.01
N GLU A 189 27.83 56.91 0.44
CA GLU A 189 27.20 58.22 0.73
C GLU A 189 27.94 58.99 1.82
N LYS A 190 28.44 58.29 2.85
CA LYS A 190 29.21 58.89 3.94
C LYS A 190 30.58 59.39 3.47
N GLU A 191 31.32 58.59 2.71
CA GLU A 191 32.60 59.02 2.12
C GLU A 191 32.44 60.24 1.21
N LEU A 192 31.34 60.32 0.46
CA LEU A 192 31.05 61.48 -0.39
C LEU A 192 30.81 62.75 0.43
N SER A 193 30.10 62.66 1.57
CA SER A 193 29.90 63.83 2.45
C SER A 193 31.24 64.27 3.06
N GLU A 194 32.06 63.33 3.52
CA GLU A 194 33.38 63.60 4.09
C GLU A 194 34.34 64.23 3.05
N LEU A 195 34.30 63.78 1.78
CA LEU A 195 35.10 64.37 0.69
C LEU A 195 34.65 65.79 0.33
N ARG A 196 33.35 66.06 0.38
CA ARG A 196 32.79 67.40 0.13
C ARG A 196 33.10 68.38 1.25
N GLU A 197 33.20 67.89 2.49
CA GLU A 197 33.54 68.69 3.66
C GLU A 197 35.05 68.91 3.84
N ARG A 198 35.91 68.15 3.16
CA ARG A 198 37.37 68.36 3.20
C ARG A 198 37.76 69.70 2.55
N PRO A 199 38.39 70.63 3.30
CA PRO A 199 38.94 71.85 2.73
C PRO A 199 40.10 71.51 1.78
N VAL A 200 40.13 72.20 0.63
CA VAL A 200 41.22 72.05 -0.35
C VAL A 200 42.35 72.96 0.10
N GLU A 201 43.41 72.41 0.70
CA GLU A 201 44.63 73.16 0.99
C GLU A 201 45.43 73.34 -0.31
N VAL A 202 45.43 74.58 -0.83
CA VAL A 202 46.27 74.97 -1.96
C VAL A 202 47.48 75.71 -1.42
N ALA A 203 48.62 75.04 -1.37
CA ALA A 203 49.92 75.70 -1.35
C ALA A 203 50.33 75.93 -2.82
N VAL A 204 50.42 77.20 -3.23
CA VAL A 204 51.29 77.80 -4.28
C VAL A 204 50.56 78.98 -4.94
N GLU A 205 51.22 80.14 -4.95
CA GLU A 205 50.83 81.37 -5.66
C GLU A 205 50.68 81.12 -7.18
N VAL A 206 49.45 80.92 -7.66
CA VAL A 206 49.06 81.06 -9.07
C VAL A 206 47.63 81.61 -9.11
N ASP A 207 47.34 82.48 -10.08
CA ASP A 207 46.06 83.15 -10.40
C ASP A 207 44.80 82.55 -9.71
N GLU A 208 44.24 83.29 -8.74
CA GLU A 208 43.09 82.89 -7.91
C GLU A 208 41.90 82.34 -8.72
N LYS A 209 41.62 82.93 -9.90
CA LYS A 209 40.53 82.48 -10.76
C LYS A 209 40.79 81.12 -11.42
N ALA A 210 42.02 80.86 -11.83
CA ALA A 210 42.38 79.59 -12.45
C ALA A 210 42.38 78.44 -11.44
N VAL A 211 42.73 78.73 -10.18
CA VAL A 211 42.67 77.77 -9.07
C VAL A 211 41.22 77.49 -8.68
N GLU A 212 40.36 78.51 -8.58
CA GLU A 212 38.92 78.32 -8.33
C GLU A 212 38.22 77.53 -9.45
N GLU A 213 38.51 77.82 -10.72
CA GLU A 213 37.99 77.08 -11.87
C GLU A 213 38.49 75.63 -11.90
N ALA A 214 39.77 75.37 -11.56
CA ALA A 214 40.31 74.02 -11.48
C ALA A 214 39.68 73.20 -10.33
N VAL A 215 39.45 73.82 -9.16
CA VAL A 215 38.82 73.18 -8.00
C VAL A 215 37.34 72.89 -8.28
N THR A 216 36.62 73.83 -8.89
CA THR A 216 35.20 73.64 -9.25
C THR A 216 35.03 72.61 -10.36
N ALA A 217 35.89 72.59 -11.37
CA ALA A 217 35.89 71.56 -12.42
C ALA A 217 36.25 70.17 -11.88
N ALA A 218 37.23 70.07 -10.96
CA ALA A 218 37.59 68.81 -10.31
C ALA A 218 36.46 68.28 -9.42
N ARG A 219 35.79 69.15 -8.66
CA ARG A 219 34.60 68.81 -7.87
C ARG A 219 33.43 68.38 -8.75
N ALA A 220 33.15 69.10 -9.83
CA ALA A 220 32.09 68.76 -10.78
C ALA A 220 32.32 67.41 -11.48
N LYS A 221 33.56 67.08 -11.85
CA LYS A 221 33.91 65.76 -12.40
C LYS A 221 33.71 64.65 -11.38
N ASN A 222 34.18 64.85 -10.15
CA ASN A 222 34.04 63.86 -9.07
C ASN A 222 32.56 63.63 -8.71
N ASP A 223 31.77 64.71 -8.63
CA ASP A 223 30.33 64.66 -8.39
C ASP A 223 29.57 63.95 -9.52
N ALA A 224 29.97 64.14 -10.78
CA ALA A 224 29.36 63.47 -11.93
C ALA A 224 29.66 61.95 -11.94
N GLU A 225 30.91 61.55 -11.73
CA GLU A 225 31.30 60.13 -11.61
C GLU A 225 30.61 59.44 -10.43
N TRP A 226 30.38 60.16 -9.33
CA TRP A 226 29.65 59.66 -8.17
C TRP A 226 28.14 59.57 -8.39
N ALA A 227 27.54 60.55 -9.06
CA ALA A 227 26.13 60.50 -9.45
C ALA A 227 25.85 59.28 -10.33
N GLU A 228 26.78 58.93 -11.23
CA GLU A 228 26.69 57.73 -12.06
C GLU A 228 26.79 56.44 -11.24
N LYS A 229 27.77 56.34 -10.33
CA LYS A 229 27.90 55.18 -9.41
C LYS A 229 26.67 55.00 -8.53
N MET A 230 26.13 56.08 -7.97
CA MET A 230 24.93 56.05 -7.13
C MET A 230 23.67 55.70 -7.91
N ALA A 231 23.54 56.18 -9.14
CA ALA A 231 22.46 55.78 -10.04
C ALA A 231 22.51 54.27 -10.35
N LYS A 232 23.72 53.72 -10.57
CA LYS A 232 23.93 52.29 -10.82
C LYS A 232 23.54 51.44 -9.60
N VAL A 233 24.03 51.79 -8.41
CA VAL A 233 23.70 51.07 -7.16
C VAL A 233 22.20 51.15 -6.85
N LYS A 234 21.55 52.31 -7.09
CA LYS A 234 20.11 52.48 -6.91
C LYS A 234 19.29 51.60 -7.86
N ASN A 235 19.71 51.48 -9.12
CA ASN A 235 19.06 50.58 -10.09
C ASN A 235 19.22 49.12 -9.69
N GLU A 236 20.42 48.70 -9.27
CA GLU A 236 20.68 47.33 -8.80
C GLU A 236 19.83 46.98 -7.56
N LEU A 237 19.68 47.91 -6.62
CA LEU A 237 18.80 47.79 -5.45
C LEU A 237 17.32 47.66 -5.84
N SER A 238 16.85 48.48 -6.78
CA SER A 238 15.48 48.42 -7.29
C SER A 238 15.19 47.08 -7.98
N GLU A 239 16.09 46.61 -8.84
CA GLU A 239 15.95 45.33 -9.52
C GLU A 239 15.99 44.14 -8.55
N ALA A 240 16.88 44.18 -7.56
CA ALA A 240 16.97 43.15 -6.54
C ALA A 240 15.73 43.14 -5.63
N GLY A 241 15.17 44.31 -5.29
CA GLY A 241 13.91 44.44 -4.57
C GLY A 241 12.72 43.85 -5.33
N LEU A 242 12.62 44.13 -6.63
CA LEU A 242 11.60 43.53 -7.51
C LEU A 242 11.75 42.00 -7.61
N LYS A 243 12.99 41.49 -7.68
CA LYS A 243 13.27 40.04 -7.66
C LYS A 243 12.86 39.42 -6.32
N ALA A 244 13.12 40.09 -5.20
CA ALA A 244 12.75 39.62 -3.87
C ALA A 244 11.22 39.56 -3.68
N GLU A 245 10.48 40.56 -4.12
CA GLU A 245 9.01 40.54 -4.08
C GLU A 245 8.42 39.42 -4.95
N LYS A 246 8.93 39.23 -6.17
CA LYS A 246 8.53 38.10 -7.02
C LYS A 246 8.83 36.76 -6.37
N LEU A 247 9.95 36.64 -5.65
CA LEU A 247 10.34 35.41 -4.99
C LEU A 247 9.51 35.13 -3.73
N LYS A 248 9.17 36.16 -2.93
CA LYS A 248 8.20 36.04 -1.82
C LYS A 248 6.84 35.53 -2.31
N ALA A 249 6.34 36.06 -3.42
CA ALA A 249 5.09 35.59 -4.02
C ALA A 249 5.17 34.12 -4.47
N LYS A 250 6.31 33.68 -4.99
CA LYS A 250 6.56 32.26 -5.32
C LYS A 250 6.64 31.38 -4.08
N ILE A 251 7.29 31.84 -3.01
CA ILE A 251 7.38 31.11 -1.73
C ILE A 251 6.00 30.90 -1.15
N LYS A 252 5.16 31.94 -1.10
CA LYS A 252 3.78 31.80 -0.61
C LYS A 252 2.99 30.74 -1.38
N LYS A 253 3.09 30.74 -2.72
CA LYS A 253 2.45 29.70 -3.54
C LYS A 253 3.05 28.31 -3.34
N ALA A 254 4.36 28.21 -3.12
CA ALA A 254 5.02 26.94 -2.84
C ALA A 254 4.64 26.39 -1.45
N GLU A 255 4.47 27.28 -0.46
CA GLU A 255 4.00 26.96 0.89
C GLU A 255 2.58 26.42 0.86
N GLU A 256 1.64 27.14 0.24
CA GLU A 256 0.24 26.69 0.07
C GLU A 256 0.17 25.32 -0.62
N ARG A 257 1.02 25.09 -1.64
CA ARG A 257 1.09 23.80 -2.34
C ARG A 257 1.70 22.69 -1.49
N ALA A 258 2.71 23.00 -0.67
CA ALA A 258 3.33 22.04 0.24
C ALA A 258 2.34 21.64 1.35
N GLU A 259 1.63 22.61 1.92
CA GLU A 259 0.56 22.38 2.91
C GLU A 259 -0.59 21.56 2.33
N GLU A 260 -1.05 21.86 1.10
CA GLU A 260 -2.09 21.09 0.43
C GLU A 260 -1.67 19.63 0.22
N LYS A 261 -0.44 19.41 -0.27
CA LYS A 261 0.09 18.06 -0.51
C LYS A 261 0.35 17.29 0.78
N ALA A 262 0.80 17.95 1.84
CA ALA A 262 0.95 17.36 3.16
C ALA A 262 -0.42 16.97 3.75
N ALA A 263 -1.44 17.83 3.61
CA ALA A 263 -2.79 17.53 4.06
C ALA A 263 -3.44 16.39 3.28
N GLU A 264 -3.20 16.30 1.97
CA GLU A 264 -3.62 15.18 1.11
C GLU A 264 -2.97 13.87 1.54
N LEU A 265 -1.65 13.87 1.79
CA LEU A 265 -0.93 12.71 2.30
C LEU A 265 -1.48 12.24 3.65
N GLU A 266 -1.71 13.15 4.59
CA GLU A 266 -2.27 12.82 5.90
C GLU A 266 -3.70 12.25 5.79
N ARG A 267 -4.53 12.78 4.88
CA ARG A 267 -5.86 12.23 4.61
C ARG A 267 -5.79 10.83 4.03
N LEU A 268 -4.89 10.60 3.07
CA LEU A 268 -4.72 9.28 2.44
C LEU A 268 -4.14 8.27 3.43
N LYS A 269 -3.18 8.64 4.27
CA LYS A 269 -2.68 7.79 5.36
C LYS A 269 -3.78 7.42 6.34
N LYS A 270 -4.59 8.39 6.78
CA LYS A 270 -5.74 8.12 7.65
C LYS A 270 -6.75 7.18 6.98
N ALA A 271 -7.07 7.42 5.72
CA ALA A 271 -7.95 6.54 4.95
C ALA A 271 -7.36 5.12 4.80
N GLN A 272 -6.05 5.00 4.58
CA GLN A 272 -5.36 3.71 4.51
C GLN A 272 -5.40 2.98 5.86
N THR A 273 -5.14 3.67 6.98
CA THR A 273 -5.24 3.05 8.32
C THR A 273 -6.66 2.59 8.64
N LEU A 274 -7.67 3.33 8.21
CA LEU A 274 -9.08 2.94 8.37
C LEU A 274 -9.50 1.81 7.41
N ASN A 275 -8.75 1.59 6.33
CA ASN A 275 -8.95 0.54 5.34
C ASN A 275 -7.88 -0.56 5.44
N ASP A 276 -7.13 -0.63 6.54
CA ASP A 276 -6.15 -1.68 6.81
C ASP A 276 -6.82 -3.05 6.61
N PRO A 277 -6.16 -4.04 5.99
CA PRO A 277 -6.75 -5.35 5.74
C PRO A 277 -7.40 -5.97 6.97
N ASN A 278 -6.82 -5.81 8.17
CA ASN A 278 -7.42 -6.33 9.39
C ASN A 278 -8.67 -5.54 9.79
N THR A 279 -8.69 -4.22 9.56
CA THR A 279 -9.87 -3.36 9.81
C THR A 279 -10.98 -3.62 8.79
N ALA A 280 -10.64 -3.87 7.52
CA ALA A 280 -11.59 -4.23 6.47
C ALA A 280 -12.19 -5.62 6.71
N VAL A 281 -11.35 -6.61 7.05
CA VAL A 281 -11.79 -7.97 7.45
C VAL A 281 -12.64 -7.90 8.71
N PHE A 282 -12.23 -7.13 9.72
CA PHE A 282 -13.04 -6.89 10.92
C PHE A 282 -14.39 -6.30 10.57
N LYS A 283 -14.44 -5.28 9.70
CA LYS A 283 -15.70 -4.63 9.29
C LYS A 283 -16.63 -5.60 8.56
N GLN A 284 -16.10 -6.43 7.67
CA GLN A 284 -16.86 -7.48 6.99
C GLN A 284 -17.39 -8.53 7.99
N ILE A 285 -16.53 -9.04 8.89
CA ILE A 285 -16.94 -10.00 9.93
C ILE A 285 -17.99 -9.37 10.85
N PHE A 286 -17.83 -8.10 11.21
CA PHE A 286 -18.74 -7.37 12.07
C PHE A 286 -20.12 -7.16 11.41
N GLU A 287 -20.15 -6.80 10.12
CA GLU A 287 -21.38 -6.72 9.33
C GLU A 287 -22.07 -8.09 9.24
N GLN A 288 -21.32 -9.16 9.01
CA GLN A 288 -21.83 -10.54 9.00
C GLN A 288 -22.43 -10.95 10.36
N VAL A 289 -21.72 -10.67 11.46
CA VAL A 289 -22.21 -10.94 12.82
C VAL A 289 -23.50 -10.17 13.11
N GLN A 290 -23.61 -8.91 12.67
CA GLN A 290 -24.84 -8.14 12.80
C GLN A 290 -26.00 -8.75 12.00
N GLU A 291 -25.76 -9.13 10.75
CA GLU A 291 -26.78 -9.76 9.91
C GLU A 291 -27.28 -11.07 10.52
N ASP A 292 -26.36 -11.92 10.96
CA ASP A 292 -26.70 -13.23 11.51
C ASP A 292 -27.41 -13.11 12.85
N PHE A 293 -27.02 -12.13 13.68
CA PHE A 293 -27.77 -11.79 14.89
C PHE A 293 -29.19 -11.30 14.56
N ASN A 294 -29.36 -10.46 13.54
CA ASN A 294 -30.68 -10.00 13.10
C ASN A 294 -31.55 -11.16 12.58
N LYS A 295 -30.98 -12.09 11.81
CA LYS A 295 -31.67 -13.33 11.35
C LYS A 295 -32.07 -14.23 12.53
N LEU A 296 -31.18 -14.39 13.50
CA LEU A 296 -31.41 -15.15 14.73
C LEU A 296 -32.54 -14.53 15.55
N HIS A 297 -32.52 -13.22 15.75
CA HIS A 297 -33.57 -12.47 16.44
C HIS A 297 -34.92 -12.59 15.72
N GLY A 298 -34.94 -12.46 14.39
CA GLY A 298 -36.15 -12.67 13.59
C GLY A 298 -36.73 -14.08 13.72
N SER A 299 -35.87 -15.10 13.78
CA SER A 299 -36.28 -16.50 14.01
C SER A 299 -36.84 -16.68 15.42
N LEU A 300 -36.22 -16.09 16.44
CA LEU A 300 -36.72 -16.08 17.82
C LEU A 300 -38.12 -15.46 17.94
N LEU A 301 -38.38 -14.36 17.23
CA LEU A 301 -39.72 -13.74 17.22
C LEU A 301 -40.78 -14.66 16.62
N LYS A 302 -40.43 -15.40 15.56
CA LYS A 302 -41.34 -16.40 14.95
C LYS A 302 -41.62 -17.56 15.90
N VAL A 303 -40.58 -18.10 16.55
CA VAL A 303 -40.76 -19.18 17.54
C VAL A 303 -41.58 -18.68 18.72
N ARG A 304 -41.34 -17.47 19.22
CA ARG A 304 -42.14 -16.87 20.30
C ARG A 304 -43.62 -16.76 19.95
N ALA A 305 -43.96 -16.54 18.68
CA ALA A 305 -45.34 -16.49 18.22
C ALA A 305 -46.03 -17.87 18.16
N SER A 306 -45.26 -18.97 18.05
CA SER A 306 -45.79 -20.34 17.91
C SER A 306 -45.65 -21.20 19.17
N ASP A 307 -44.54 -21.06 19.89
CA ASP A 307 -44.17 -21.82 21.10
C ASP A 307 -43.38 -20.92 22.07
N PRO A 308 -44.07 -20.28 23.03
CA PRO A 308 -43.46 -19.37 24.00
C PRO A 308 -42.43 -20.03 24.92
N ASP A 309 -42.67 -21.27 25.36
CA ASP A 309 -41.80 -21.98 26.30
C ASP A 309 -40.47 -22.35 25.64
N THR A 310 -40.52 -22.80 24.38
CA THR A 310 -39.30 -23.06 23.59
C THR A 310 -38.58 -21.76 23.26
N ALA A 311 -39.30 -20.67 22.96
CA ALA A 311 -38.68 -19.38 22.71
C ALA A 311 -37.93 -18.82 23.94
N GLU A 312 -38.43 -19.08 25.15
CA GLU A 312 -37.79 -18.64 26.38
C GLU A 312 -36.44 -19.37 26.61
N LYS A 313 -36.40 -20.69 26.37
CA LYS A 313 -35.17 -21.49 26.41
C LYS A 313 -34.15 -21.05 25.36
N LEU A 314 -34.59 -20.80 24.13
CA LEU A 314 -33.71 -20.31 23.06
C LEU A 314 -33.20 -18.89 23.35
N THR A 315 -34.03 -18.03 23.94
CA THR A 315 -33.60 -16.69 24.37
C THR A 315 -32.52 -16.77 25.45
N ALA A 316 -32.64 -17.70 26.41
CA ALA A 316 -31.61 -17.94 27.42
C ALA A 316 -30.28 -18.41 26.81
N ALA A 317 -30.35 -19.28 25.79
CA ALA A 317 -29.15 -19.74 25.07
C ALA A 317 -28.44 -18.60 24.31
N VAL A 318 -29.20 -17.72 23.65
CA VAL A 318 -28.63 -16.54 22.97
C VAL A 318 -28.00 -15.56 23.97
N ARG A 319 -28.63 -15.34 25.13
CA ARG A 319 -28.03 -14.51 26.20
C ARG A 319 -26.70 -15.10 26.70
N ALA A 320 -26.66 -16.40 26.96
CA ALA A 320 -25.43 -17.07 27.39
C ALA A 320 -24.31 -16.97 26.34
N LEU A 321 -24.64 -17.00 25.05
CA LEU A 321 -23.68 -16.76 23.97
C LEU A 321 -23.13 -15.33 24.01
N VAL A 322 -24.00 -14.33 24.17
CA VAL A 322 -23.58 -12.91 24.26
C VAL A 322 -22.71 -12.67 25.49
N ASP A 323 -23.07 -13.22 26.65
CA ASP A 323 -22.26 -13.10 27.88
C ASP A 323 -20.87 -13.73 27.70
N LYS A 324 -20.78 -14.87 27.01
CA LYS A 324 -19.50 -15.50 26.67
C LYS A 324 -18.67 -14.64 25.71
N MET A 325 -19.31 -14.01 24.71
CA MET A 325 -18.64 -13.09 23.79
C MET A 325 -18.13 -11.84 24.53
N GLN A 326 -18.92 -11.30 25.46
CA GLN A 326 -18.53 -10.17 26.28
C GLN A 326 -17.33 -10.50 27.19
N GLY A 327 -17.35 -11.65 27.86
CA GLY A 327 -16.22 -12.10 28.68
C GLY A 327 -14.92 -12.32 27.89
N ALA A 328 -15.01 -12.63 26.59
CA ALA A 328 -13.85 -12.73 25.70
C ALA A 328 -13.30 -11.37 25.25
N LEU A 329 -14.11 -10.30 25.30
CA LEU A 329 -13.69 -8.93 24.98
C LEU A 329 -13.04 -8.23 26.18
N ASP A 330 -13.40 -8.64 27.40
CA ASP A 330 -12.91 -8.06 28.66
C ASP A 330 -11.62 -8.75 29.19
N ALA A 331 -11.10 -9.75 28.48
CA ALA A 331 -9.92 -10.55 28.86
C ALA A 331 -8.63 -10.06 28.21
#